data_AF-A0A4Q5KWT0-F1
#
_entry.id   AF-A0A4Q5KWT0-F1
#
_cell.length_a   1.000
_cell.length_b   1.000
_cell.length_c   1.000
_cell.angle_alpha   90.00
_cell.angle_beta   90.00
_cell.angle_gamma   90.00
#
_symmetry.space_group_name_H-M   'P 1'
#
loop_
_entity.id
_entity.type
_entity.pdbx_description
1 polymer ?
#
loop_
_entity_poly.entity_id
_entity_poly.type
_entity_poly.pdbx_seq_one_letter_code
_entity_poly.pdbx_strand_id
1 'polypeptide(L)'
;MKIDYVFLINKISDACEILKFAMEKDPLLLVNNKEAVLKLTDLNFWLINELSKPIYNNEHYKGIMSKCINLNVMLNELGRE
;
A
#
# COMPACT_ATOMS: atom_id res chain seq x y z
N MET A 1 7.49 18.96 -8.62
CA MET A 1 6.87 18.84 -7.28
C MET A 1 7.59 17.70 -6.56
N LYS A 2 8.10 17.90 -5.34
CA LYS A 2 8.77 16.83 -4.59
C LYS A 2 7.68 15.99 -3.90
N ILE A 3 7.59 14.71 -4.24
CA ILE A 3 6.62 13.80 -3.62
C ILE A 3 7.11 13.46 -2.21
N ASP A 4 6.23 13.62 -1.22
CA ASP A 4 6.50 13.17 0.14
C ASP A 4 6.14 11.68 0.27
N TYR A 5 7.14 10.84 0.03
CA TYR A 5 6.99 9.39 0.06
C TYR A 5 6.64 8.85 1.45
N VAL A 6 7.06 9.54 2.52
CA VAL A 6 6.74 9.13 3.91
C VAL A 6 5.27 9.41 4.19
N PHE A 7 4.78 10.58 3.78
CA PHE A 7 3.36 10.89 3.90
C PHE A 7 2.50 9.89 3.11
N LEU A 8 2.88 9.64 1.85
CA LEU A 8 2.12 8.77 0.96
C LEU A 8 2.03 7.33 1.49
N ILE A 9 3.14 6.76 1.96
CA ILE A 9 3.15 5.38 2.45
C ILE A 9 2.34 5.22 3.74
N ASN A 10 2.37 6.23 4.62
CA ASN A 10 1.55 6.20 5.83
C ASN A 10 0.06 6.23 5.47
N LYS A 11 -0.34 7.01 4.46
CA LYS A 11 -1.74 7.04 3.99
C LYS A 11 -2.21 5.74 3.37
N ILE A 12 -1.35 5.03 2.64
CA ILE A 12 -1.66 3.70 2.13
C ILE A 12 -1.82 2.72 3.30
N SER A 13 -0.92 2.77 4.28
CA SER A 13 -0.98 1.92 5.48
C SER A 13 -2.28 2.13 6.25
N ASP A 14 -2.63 3.38 6.56
CA ASP A 14 -3.87 3.73 7.27
C ASP A 14 -5.10 3.17 6.52
N ALA A 15 -5.14 3.30 5.20
CA ALA A 15 -6.23 2.80 4.37
C ALA A 15 -6.34 1.28 4.40
N CYS A 16 -5.21 0.56 4.32
CA CYS A 16 -5.17 -0.90 4.42
C CYS A 16 -5.68 -1.39 5.79
N GLU A 17 -5.28 -0.73 6.88
CA GLU A 17 -5.73 -1.08 8.24
C GLU A 17 -7.23 -0.89 8.42
N ILE A 18 -7.77 0.23 7.93
CA ILE A 18 -9.21 0.52 7.97
C ILE A 18 -9.99 -0.52 7.15
N LEU A 19 -9.53 -0.84 5.93
CA LEU A 19 -10.16 -1.83 5.08
C LEU A 19 -10.15 -3.23 5.71
N LYS A 20 -9.01 -3.63 6.28
CA LYS A 20 -8.87 -4.90 7.00
C LYS A 20 -9.89 -4.99 8.14
N PHE A 21 -9.95 -3.96 8.99
CA PHE A 21 -10.91 -3.91 10.08
C PHE A 21 -12.36 -3.98 9.58
N ALA A 22 -12.70 -3.23 8.53
CA ALA A 22 -14.05 -3.23 7.98
C ALA A 22 -14.46 -4.62 7.46
N MET A 23 -13.57 -5.29 6.73
CA MET A 23 -13.81 -6.63 6.19
C MET A 23 -13.92 -7.71 7.28
N GLU A 24 -13.17 -7.57 8.39
CA GLU A 24 -13.30 -8.46 9.55
C GLU A 24 -14.66 -8.31 10.25
N LYS A 25 -15.32 -7.15 10.14
CA LYS A 25 -16.64 -6.89 10.72
C LYS A 25 -17.80 -7.25 9.79
N ASP A 26 -17.62 -7.04 8.49
CA ASP A 26 -18.59 -7.39 7.47
C ASP A 26 -17.88 -7.84 6.19
N PRO A 27 -17.80 -9.16 5.93
CA PRO A 27 -17.17 -9.71 4.74
C PRO A 27 -17.79 -9.21 3.43
N LEU A 28 -19.06 -8.78 3.41
CA LEU A 28 -19.69 -8.23 2.19
C LEU A 28 -19.11 -6.87 1.81
N LEU A 29 -18.45 -6.17 2.74
CA LEU A 29 -17.73 -4.94 2.42
C LEU A 29 -16.51 -5.18 1.55
N LEU A 30 -15.95 -6.39 1.48
CA LEU A 30 -14.87 -6.69 0.53
C LEU A 30 -15.33 -6.49 -0.92
N VAL A 31 -16.49 -7.03 -1.27
CA VAL A 31 -17.08 -6.90 -2.62
C VAL A 31 -17.29 -5.42 -2.97
N ASN A 32 -17.73 -4.63 -2.00
CA ASN A 32 -17.96 -3.19 -2.17
C ASN A 32 -16.67 -2.35 -2.23
N ASN A 33 -15.55 -2.87 -1.70
CA ASN A 33 -14.27 -2.16 -1.63
C ASN A 33 -13.20 -2.71 -2.58
N LYS A 34 -13.54 -3.68 -3.45
CA LYS A 34 -12.60 -4.29 -4.41
C LYS A 34 -11.86 -3.26 -5.27
N GLU A 35 -12.54 -2.22 -5.72
CA GLU A 35 -11.92 -1.13 -6.49
C GLU A 35 -10.92 -0.33 -5.66
N ALA A 36 -11.19 -0.11 -4.36
CA ALA A 36 -10.28 0.58 -3.46
C ALA A 36 -9.01 -0.25 -3.21
N VAL A 37 -9.15 -1.56 -3.00
CA VAL A 37 -8.02 -2.49 -2.86
C VAL A 37 -7.16 -2.50 -4.13
N LEU A 38 -7.76 -2.51 -5.32
CA LEU A 38 -7.04 -2.40 -6.59
C LEU A 38 -6.26 -1.08 -6.70
N LYS A 39 -6.90 0.06 -6.43
CA LYS A 39 -6.24 1.38 -6.48
C LYS A 39 -5.06 1.48 -5.50
N LEU A 40 -5.20 0.93 -4.30
CA LEU A 40 -4.11 0.89 -3.32
C LEU A 40 -2.97 -0.04 -3.77
N THR A 41 -3.30 -1.14 -4.44
CA THR A 41 -2.32 -2.07 -5.03
C THR A 41 -1.53 -1.40 -6.14
N ASP A 42 -2.20 -0.74 -7.09
CA ASP A 42 -1.55 -0.02 -8.19
C ASP A 42 -0.65 1.09 -7.67
N LEU A 43 -1.10 1.84 -6.65
CA LEU A 43 -0.32 2.89 -6.02
C LEU A 43 0.93 2.34 -5.31
N ASN A 44 0.80 1.24 -4.57
CA ASN A 44 1.93 0.60 -3.90
C ASN A 44 2.93 0.01 -4.91
N PHE A 45 2.44 -0.56 -6.02
CA PHE A 45 3.29 -1.05 -7.10
C PHE A 45 4.07 0.06 -7.80
N TRP A 46 3.41 1.18 -8.09
CA TRP A 46 4.06 2.37 -8.61
C TRP A 46 5.16 2.88 -7.64
N LEU A 47 4.89 2.89 -6.33
CA LEU A 47 5.87 3.29 -5.31
C LEU A 47 7.11 2.39 -5.30
N ILE A 48 6.93 1.07 -5.37
CA ILE A 48 8.05 0.11 -5.43
C ILE A 48 8.90 0.39 -6.67
N ASN A 49 8.26 0.54 -7.83
CA ASN A 49 8.97 0.85 -9.08
C ASN A 49 9.72 2.19 -9.01
N GLU A 50 9.10 3.22 -8.46
CA GLU A 50 9.73 4.53 -8.28
C GLU A 50 10.95 4.45 -7.37
N LEU A 51 10.80 3.83 -6.18
CA LEU A 51 11.86 3.71 -5.17
C LEU A 51 12.98 2.73 -5.55
N SER A 52 12.76 1.86 -6.55
CA SER A 52 13.79 0.98 -7.09
C SER A 52 14.84 1.71 -7.95
N LYS A 53 14.57 2.96 -8.36
CA LYS A 53 15.50 3.73 -9.19
C LYS A 53 16.79 4.05 -8.43
N PRO A 54 17.97 4.06 -9.10
CA PRO A 54 19.26 4.26 -8.45
C PRO A 54 19.37 5.55 -7.61
N ILE A 55 18.63 6.60 -8.00
CA ILE A 55 18.61 7.90 -7.31
C ILE A 55 18.05 7.82 -5.88
N TYR A 56 17.35 6.75 -5.53
CA TYR A 56 16.78 6.51 -4.20
C TYR A 56 17.54 5.43 -3.42
N ASN A 57 18.75 5.06 -3.82
CA ASN A 57 19.56 4.05 -3.09
C ASN A 57 20.25 4.64 -1.84
N ASN A 58 19.46 5.02 -0.84
CA ASN A 58 19.94 5.42 0.48
C ASN A 58 19.11 4.78 1.60
N GLU A 59 19.62 4.81 2.84
CA GLU A 59 18.99 4.16 3.99
C GLU A 59 17.56 4.65 4.26
N HIS A 60 17.28 5.93 4.02
CA HIS A 60 15.94 6.50 4.20
C HIS A 60 14.92 5.83 3.28
N TYR A 61 15.22 5.74 1.97
CA TYR A 61 14.31 5.14 1.00
C TYR A 61 14.27 3.61 1.08
N LYS A 62 15.34 2.94 1.54
CA LYS A 62 15.31 1.50 1.85
C LYS A 62 14.27 1.17 2.92
N GLY A 63 14.16 2.01 3.96
CA GLY A 63 13.12 1.86 4.99
C GLY A 63 11.71 2.00 4.42
N ILE A 64 11.51 2.95 3.51
CA ILE A 64 10.22 3.15 2.82
C ILE A 64 9.92 1.96 1.90
N MET A 65 10.92 1.47 1.14
CA MET A 65 10.78 0.29 0.28
C MET A 65 10.38 -0.96 1.09
N SER A 66 10.99 -1.18 2.26
CA SER A 66 10.61 -2.29 3.14
C SER A 66 9.15 -2.21 3.58
N LYS A 67 8.64 -1.01 3.90
CA LYS A 67 7.22 -0.79 4.18
C LYS A 67 6.34 -1.08 2.97
N CYS A 68 6.73 -0.66 1.76
CA CYS A 68 5.96 -0.94 0.53
C CYS A 68 5.83 -2.46 0.30
N ILE A 69 6.91 -3.21 0.54
CA ILE A 69 6.91 -4.68 0.41
C ILE A 69 5.93 -5.30 1.42
N ASN A 70 5.93 -4.84 2.68
CA ASN A 70 4.98 -5.31 3.69
C ASN A 70 3.53 -4.98 3.33
N LEU A 71 3.27 -3.77 2.83
CA LEU A 71 1.95 -3.37 2.35
C LEU A 71 1.47 -4.24 1.20
N ASN A 72 2.38 -4.70 0.34
CA ASN A 72 2.03 -5.61 -0.75
C ASN A 72 1.51 -6.95 -0.23
N VAL A 73 2.04 -7.45 0.89
CA VAL A 73 1.51 -8.66 1.53
C VAL A 73 0.10 -8.41 2.05
N MET A 74 -0.13 -7.31 2.77
CA MET A 74 -1.47 -6.95 3.29
C MET A 74 -2.49 -6.74 2.18
N LEU A 75 -2.11 -6.06 1.09
CA LEU A 75 -3.00 -5.82 -0.05
C LEU A 75 -3.37 -7.12 -0.78
N ASN A 76 -2.42 -8.06 -0.88
CA ASN A 76 -2.71 -9.40 -1.41
C ASN A 76 -3.65 -10.20 -0.51
N GLU A 77 -3.55 -10.07 0.82
CA GLU A 77 -4.51 -10.66 1.75
C GLU A 77 -5.91 -10.07 1.57
N LEU A 78 -6.01 -8.74 1.40
CA LEU A 78 -7.27 -8.04 1.16
C LEU A 78 -7.89 -8.36 -0.21
N GLY A 79 -7.06 -8.66 -1.22
CA GLY A 79 -7.50 -8.91 -2.59
C GLY A 79 -7.78 -10.36 -2.95
N ARG A 80 -7.50 -11.32 -2.06
CA ARG A 80 -7.79 -12.75 -2.27
C ARG A 80 -9.21 -13.09 -1.81
N GLU A 81 -10.11 -13.24 -2.78
CA GLU A 81 -11.31 -14.09 -2.70
C GLU A 81 -11.00 -15.48 -3.26
#